data_AF-A0A7S3K2B9-F1
#
_entry.id   AF-A0A7S3K2B9-F1
#
_cell.length_a   1.000
_cell.length_b   1.000
_cell.length_c   1.000
_cell.angle_alpha   90.00
_cell.angle_beta   90.00
_cell.angle_gamma   90.00
#
_symmetry.space_group_name_H-M   'P 1'
#
loop_
_entity.id
_entity.type
_entity.pdbx_description
1 polymer ?
#
loop_
_entity_poly.entity_id
_entity_poly.type
_entity_poly.pdbx_seq_one_letter_code
_entity_poly.pdbx_strand_id
1 'polypeptide(L)'
;MVVNIYGKLWTSLLFLLLSKGEELKKPPTSIVFILADDLGIGDVGIYNENRTGDTPTIDRMGKDGIVLTQFHVMSPVCSPSRAAMMTGRESSVAGYPNIADCNPRGNKGYYYDNNIDQYRQVATDAIGRLNETWPSIAHTLKSAGYTTAMLGTLVIS
;
A
#
# COMPACT_ATOMS: atom_id res chain seq x y z
N MET A 1 1.11 42.03 58.44
CA MET A 1 0.25 41.34 57.46
C MET A 1 1.15 40.42 56.63
N VAL A 2 1.49 39.22 57.15
CA VAL A 2 2.38 38.26 56.46
C VAL A 2 1.47 37.24 55.79
N VAL A 3 1.27 37.40 54.50
CA VAL A 3 0.39 36.52 53.71
C VAL A 3 1.09 35.18 53.52
N ASN A 4 0.41 34.09 53.90
CA ASN A 4 0.91 32.71 53.89
C ASN A 4 1.25 32.23 52.47
N ILE A 5 2.48 32.52 52.04
CA ILE A 5 3.01 32.24 50.71
C ILE A 5 3.29 30.74 50.52
N TYR A 6 3.59 30.03 51.62
CA TYR A 6 3.89 28.61 51.59
C TYR A 6 2.66 27.80 51.19
N GLY A 7 1.47 28.08 51.75
CA GLY A 7 0.26 27.35 51.41
C GLY A 7 -0.10 27.38 49.91
N LYS A 8 0.14 28.52 49.23
CA LYS A 8 -0.11 28.65 47.79
C LYS A 8 0.91 27.91 46.92
N LEU A 9 2.15 27.81 47.37
CA LEU A 9 3.20 27.07 46.66
C LEU A 9 2.96 25.55 46.71
N TRP A 10 2.52 25.04 47.86
CA TRP A 10 2.20 23.61 48.01
C TRP A 10 0.99 23.19 47.18
N THR A 11 -0.06 24.02 47.10
CA THR A 11 -1.24 23.71 46.27
C THR A 11 -0.92 23.72 44.78
N SER A 12 -0.05 24.63 44.32
CA SER A 12 0.34 24.70 42.90
C SER A 12 1.27 23.55 42.49
N LEU A 13 2.17 23.11 43.38
CA LEU A 13 3.04 21.96 43.13
C LEU A 13 2.23 20.65 43.06
N LEU A 14 1.23 20.51 43.92
CA LEU A 14 0.31 19.37 43.90
C LEU A 14 -0.52 19.34 42.61
N PHE A 15 -0.96 20.50 42.11
CA PHE A 15 -1.70 20.60 40.85
C PHE A 15 -0.84 20.21 39.63
N LEU A 16 0.46 20.56 39.63
CA LEU A 16 1.40 20.11 38.60
C LEU A 16 1.71 18.61 38.68
N LEU A 17 1.77 18.04 39.88
CA LEU A 17 1.99 16.60 40.06
C LEU A 17 0.76 15.76 39.70
N LEU A 18 -0.44 16.32 39.81
CA LEU A 18 -1.70 15.68 39.41
C LEU A 18 -2.12 15.93 37.95
N SER A 19 -1.47 16.85 37.23
CA SER A 19 -1.74 17.00 35.80
C SER A 19 -1.20 15.78 35.05
N LYS A 20 -2.08 14.81 34.77
CA LYS A 20 -1.82 13.79 33.74
C LYS A 20 -1.53 14.54 32.44
N GLY A 21 -0.32 14.40 31.93
CA GLY A 21 -0.02 14.81 30.56
C GLY A 21 -0.89 13.97 29.63
N GLU A 22 -1.91 14.57 29.04
CA GLU A 22 -2.55 14.00 27.86
C GLU A 22 -1.47 13.99 26.77
N GLU A 23 -0.95 12.81 26.46
CA GLU A 23 -0.16 12.64 25.25
C GLU A 23 -1.06 13.04 24.10
N LEU A 24 -0.72 14.15 23.42
CA LEU A 24 -1.41 14.57 22.21
C LEU A 24 -1.28 13.43 21.20
N LYS A 25 -2.28 12.53 21.18
CA LYS A 25 -2.40 11.47 20.19
C LYS A 25 -2.54 12.17 18.85
N LYS A 26 -1.41 12.32 18.16
CA LYS A 26 -1.38 12.79 16.78
C LYS A 26 -2.41 11.95 16.02
N PRO A 27 -3.38 12.58 15.33
CA PRO A 27 -4.36 11.82 14.59
C PRO A 27 -3.62 10.88 13.63
N PRO A 28 -4.08 9.62 13.50
CA PRO A 28 -3.42 8.67 12.62
C PRO A 28 -3.32 9.25 11.22
N THR A 29 -2.14 9.13 10.60
CA THR A 29 -1.90 9.64 9.26
C THR A 29 -2.82 8.93 8.27
N SER A 30 -3.69 9.66 7.57
CA SER A 30 -4.48 9.10 6.49
C SER A 30 -3.57 8.65 5.35
N ILE A 31 -3.69 7.38 4.95
CA ILE A 31 -2.92 6.80 3.84
C ILE A 31 -3.85 6.70 2.64
N VAL A 32 -3.46 7.31 1.53
CA VAL A 32 -4.21 7.27 0.27
C VAL A 32 -3.30 6.70 -0.81
N PHE A 33 -3.73 5.58 -1.42
CA PHE A 33 -3.09 5.01 -2.58
C PHE A 33 -3.86 5.41 -3.84
N ILE A 34 -3.17 6.00 -4.80
CA ILE A 34 -3.71 6.31 -6.14
C ILE A 34 -2.97 5.42 -7.13
N LEU A 35 -3.68 4.49 -7.74
CA LEU A 35 -3.16 3.58 -8.75
C LEU A 35 -3.87 3.87 -10.08
N ALA A 36 -3.13 4.43 -11.04
CA ALA A 36 -3.63 4.64 -12.39
C ALA A 36 -3.52 3.35 -13.21
N ASP A 37 -4.47 3.14 -14.15
CA ASP A 37 -4.47 2.00 -15.07
C ASP A 37 -3.82 2.41 -16.39
N ASP A 38 -2.90 1.58 -16.90
CA ASP A 38 -2.17 1.77 -18.16
C ASP A 38 -1.47 3.14 -18.34
N LEU A 39 -1.17 3.84 -17.25
CA LEU A 39 -0.44 5.11 -17.28
C LEU A 39 1.06 4.86 -17.41
N GLY A 40 1.64 5.22 -18.56
CA GLY A 40 3.06 5.10 -18.81
C GLY A 40 3.86 6.22 -18.15
N ILE A 41 5.14 5.95 -17.87
CA ILE A 41 6.07 6.95 -17.32
C ILE A 41 6.21 8.18 -18.24
N GLY A 42 6.12 7.99 -19.56
CA GLY A 42 6.21 9.06 -20.55
C GLY A 42 5.01 9.99 -20.63
N ASP A 43 3.90 9.65 -19.95
CA ASP A 43 2.63 10.37 -20.03
C ASP A 43 2.49 11.47 -18.97
N VAL A 44 3.43 11.55 -18.00
CA VAL A 44 3.34 12.46 -16.85
C VAL A 44 4.44 13.51 -16.88
N GLY A 45 4.07 14.77 -16.63
CA GLY A 45 4.93 15.96 -16.79
C GLY A 45 6.18 15.97 -15.96
N ILE A 46 6.10 15.44 -14.75
CA ILE A 46 7.27 15.32 -13.87
C ILE A 46 8.35 14.38 -14.42
N TYR A 47 8.01 13.46 -15.32
CA TYR A 47 8.92 12.50 -15.94
C TYR A 47 9.27 12.81 -17.40
N ASN A 48 8.35 13.45 -18.13
CA ASN A 48 8.53 13.81 -19.53
C ASN A 48 7.89 15.17 -19.83
N GLU A 49 8.73 16.16 -20.14
CA GLU A 49 8.28 17.50 -20.55
C GLU A 49 7.55 17.49 -21.90
N ASN A 50 7.84 16.51 -22.77
CA ASN A 50 7.28 16.36 -24.12
C ASN A 50 6.09 15.38 -24.17
N ARG A 51 5.41 15.17 -23.04
CA ARG A 51 4.23 14.29 -22.93
C ARG A 51 3.06 14.76 -23.79
N THR A 52 2.13 13.84 -24.08
CA THR A 52 0.93 14.12 -24.88
C THR A 52 -0.21 14.78 -24.08
N GLY A 53 -0.28 14.58 -22.75
CA GLY A 53 -1.38 15.05 -21.90
C GLY A 53 -0.93 15.95 -20.75
N ASP A 54 -1.83 16.80 -20.23
CA ASP A 54 -1.52 17.70 -19.12
C ASP A 54 -1.80 17.07 -17.74
N THR A 55 -0.79 17.11 -16.86
CA THR A 55 -0.84 16.51 -15.52
C THR A 55 -0.54 17.49 -14.38
N PRO A 56 -1.11 18.72 -14.37
CA PRO A 56 -0.68 19.81 -13.47
C PRO A 56 -0.80 19.45 -11.97
N THR A 57 -1.81 18.66 -11.59
CA THR A 57 -1.98 18.22 -10.20
C THR A 57 -0.91 17.21 -9.79
N ILE A 58 -0.58 16.25 -10.66
CA ILE A 58 0.46 15.23 -10.40
C ILE A 58 1.83 15.90 -10.39
N ASP A 59 2.08 16.83 -11.30
CA ASP A 59 3.33 17.58 -11.38
C ASP A 59 3.56 18.41 -10.12
N ARG A 60 2.50 19.05 -9.59
CA ARG A 60 2.56 19.73 -8.29
C ARG A 60 2.85 18.76 -7.14
N MET A 61 2.16 17.62 -7.09
CA MET A 61 2.42 16.60 -6.07
C MET A 61 3.87 16.09 -6.10
N GLY A 62 4.46 15.94 -7.30
CA GLY A 62 5.86 15.57 -7.46
C GLY A 62 6.83 16.63 -6.93
N LYS A 63 6.52 17.93 -7.13
CA LYS A 63 7.33 19.04 -6.61
C LYS A 63 7.29 19.17 -5.09
N ASP A 64 6.13 18.91 -4.50
CA ASP A 64 5.93 19.02 -3.04
C ASP A 64 6.35 17.73 -2.29
N GLY A 65 6.70 16.67 -3.02
CA GLY A 65 6.91 15.32 -2.49
C GLY A 65 8.19 14.66 -2.98
N ILE A 66 8.15 13.33 -3.04
CA ILE A 66 9.25 12.49 -3.51
C ILE A 66 8.86 11.89 -4.86
N VAL A 67 9.76 12.02 -5.84
CA VAL A 67 9.62 11.42 -7.17
C VAL A 67 10.54 10.21 -7.27
N LEU A 68 9.98 9.06 -7.64
CA LEU A 68 10.74 7.84 -7.88
C LEU A 68 10.99 7.69 -9.39
N THR A 69 12.25 7.69 -9.81
CA THR A 69 12.63 7.53 -11.23
C THR A 69 12.82 6.07 -11.65
N GLN A 70 12.86 5.15 -10.69
CA GLN A 70 13.03 3.71 -10.90
C GLN A 70 12.00 2.88 -10.10
N PHE A 71 10.74 3.30 -10.13
CA PHE A 71 9.63 2.52 -9.57
C PHE A 71 9.15 1.49 -10.59
N HIS A 72 9.11 0.22 -10.18
CA HIS A 72 8.73 -0.89 -11.06
C HIS A 72 7.53 -1.63 -10.48
N VAL A 73 6.62 -2.03 -11.36
CA VAL A 73 5.54 -2.97 -11.03
C VAL A 73 6.03 -4.41 -11.17
N MET A 74 5.44 -5.33 -10.39
CA MET A 74 5.83 -6.74 -10.41
C MET A 74 5.54 -7.42 -11.76
N SER A 75 4.49 -7.00 -12.45
CA SER A 75 4.06 -7.58 -13.71
C SER A 75 3.52 -6.50 -14.65
N PRO A 76 3.68 -6.65 -15.97
CA PRO A 76 3.10 -5.75 -16.96
C PRO A 76 1.57 -5.93 -17.13
N VAL A 77 0.94 -6.85 -16.39
CA VAL A 77 -0.50 -7.13 -16.47
C VAL A 77 -1.21 -6.65 -15.19
N CYS A 78 -2.44 -6.17 -15.34
CA CYS A 78 -3.22 -5.53 -14.27
C CYS A 78 -3.43 -6.42 -13.03
N SER A 79 -3.97 -7.63 -13.17
CA SER A 79 -4.24 -8.54 -12.05
C SER A 79 -2.99 -8.94 -11.24
N PRO A 80 -1.91 -9.47 -11.84
CA PRO A 80 -0.70 -9.82 -11.10
C PRO A 80 -0.01 -8.61 -10.46
N SER A 81 0.00 -7.45 -11.12
CA SER A 81 0.53 -6.21 -10.55
C SER A 81 -0.24 -5.77 -9.30
N ARG A 82 -1.58 -5.76 -9.37
CA ARG A 82 -2.46 -5.40 -8.25
C ARG A 82 -2.37 -6.41 -7.10
N ALA A 83 -2.32 -7.70 -7.40
CA ALA A 83 -2.17 -8.74 -6.39
C ALA A 83 -0.86 -8.60 -5.60
N ALA A 84 0.26 -8.34 -6.30
CA ALA A 84 1.55 -8.08 -5.67
C ALA A 84 1.52 -6.82 -4.81
N MET A 85 0.94 -5.71 -5.31
CA MET A 85 0.78 -4.47 -4.55
C MET A 85 -0.06 -4.67 -3.28
N MET A 86 -1.15 -5.42 -3.37
CA MET A 86 -2.06 -5.62 -2.24
C MET A 86 -1.49 -6.55 -1.17
N THR A 87 -0.65 -7.52 -1.54
CA THR A 87 -0.14 -8.53 -0.60
C THR A 87 1.31 -8.29 -0.18
N GLY A 88 2.05 -7.45 -0.91
CA GLY A 88 3.50 -7.31 -0.75
C GLY A 88 4.26 -8.59 -1.12
N ARG A 89 3.66 -9.47 -1.91
CA ARG A 89 4.24 -10.75 -2.35
C ARG A 89 4.52 -10.73 -3.84
N GLU A 90 5.34 -11.67 -4.26
CA GLU A 90 5.45 -11.98 -5.68
C GLU A 90 4.08 -12.45 -6.20
N SER A 91 3.75 -12.05 -7.43
CA SER A 91 2.43 -12.21 -8.04
C SER A 91 1.95 -13.66 -8.13
N SER A 92 2.82 -14.60 -8.50
CA SER A 92 2.50 -16.02 -8.50
C SER A 92 2.13 -16.50 -7.10
N VAL A 93 2.93 -16.16 -6.07
CA VAL A 93 2.64 -16.47 -4.65
C VAL A 93 1.31 -15.90 -4.18
N ALA A 94 0.93 -14.73 -4.70
CA ALA A 94 -0.34 -14.06 -4.42
C ALA A 94 -1.56 -14.67 -5.14
N GLY A 95 -1.37 -15.66 -6.02
CA GLY A 95 -2.45 -16.35 -6.77
C GLY A 95 -2.65 -15.85 -8.21
N TYR A 96 -1.80 -14.92 -8.67
CA TYR A 96 -1.83 -14.35 -10.02
C TYR A 96 -0.47 -14.54 -10.71
N PRO A 97 -0.17 -15.73 -11.26
CA PRO A 97 1.04 -15.92 -12.03
C PRO A 97 0.99 -15.09 -13.33
N ASN A 98 2.15 -14.81 -13.91
CA ASN A 98 2.22 -13.92 -15.08
C ASN A 98 1.55 -14.57 -16.29
N ILE A 99 1.20 -13.80 -17.32
CA ILE A 99 0.48 -14.34 -18.49
C ILE A 99 1.32 -15.38 -19.25
N ALA A 100 2.65 -15.32 -19.14
CA ALA A 100 3.56 -16.35 -19.65
C ALA A 100 3.41 -17.70 -18.93
N ASP A 101 2.95 -17.67 -17.67
CA ASP A 101 2.75 -18.85 -16.83
C ASP A 101 1.32 -19.40 -16.92
N CYS A 102 0.39 -18.65 -17.54
CA CYS A 102 -0.98 -19.10 -17.75
C CYS A 102 -1.09 -19.85 -19.08
N ASN A 103 -1.46 -21.14 -19.00
CA ASN A 103 -1.61 -21.99 -20.18
C ASN A 103 -2.73 -21.45 -21.10
N PRO A 104 -2.50 -21.28 -22.43
CA PRO A 104 -3.54 -20.89 -23.39
C PRO A 104 -4.72 -21.86 -23.50
N ARG A 105 -4.67 -23.03 -22.83
CA ARG A 105 -5.74 -24.05 -22.78
C ARG A 105 -6.57 -24.03 -21.50
N GLY A 106 -6.40 -23.03 -20.62
CA GLY A 106 -7.28 -22.78 -19.48
C GLY A 106 -6.70 -23.17 -18.12
N ASN A 107 -6.95 -22.28 -17.15
CA ASN A 107 -6.97 -22.47 -15.68
C ASN A 107 -5.80 -23.19 -15.00
N LYS A 108 -4.61 -23.25 -15.60
CA LYS A 108 -3.41 -23.82 -14.96
C LYS A 108 -2.25 -22.83 -15.06
N GLY A 109 -2.00 -22.14 -13.96
CA GLY A 109 -0.80 -21.37 -13.70
C GLY A 109 0.29 -22.29 -13.16
N TYR A 110 1.52 -22.10 -13.63
CA TYR A 110 2.67 -22.87 -13.18
C TYR A 110 3.60 -22.01 -12.32
N TYR A 111 4.24 -22.61 -11.32
CA TYR A 111 5.36 -22.00 -10.60
C TYR A 111 6.67 -22.60 -11.15
N TYR A 112 7.70 -21.76 -11.29
CA TYR A 112 9.07 -22.23 -11.56
C TYR A 112 9.72 -22.59 -10.22
N ASP A 113 9.99 -23.88 -10.00
CA ASP A 113 10.71 -24.38 -8.83
C ASP A 113 12.17 -24.64 -9.24
N ASN A 114 13.11 -23.83 -8.74
CA ASN A 114 14.52 -23.94 -9.10
C ASN A 114 15.20 -25.22 -8.58
N ASN A 115 14.53 -26.03 -7.76
CA ASN A 115 15.08 -27.29 -7.25
C ASN A 115 14.71 -28.52 -8.09
N ILE A 116 13.91 -28.33 -9.14
CA ILE A 116 13.48 -29.41 -10.01
C ILE A 116 13.46 -28.81 -11.41
N ASP A 117 14.21 -29.38 -12.37
CA ASP A 117 14.19 -28.97 -13.79
C ASP A 117 12.84 -29.30 -14.47
N GLN A 118 11.72 -29.05 -13.79
CA GLN A 118 10.35 -29.32 -14.22
C GLN A 118 9.42 -28.26 -13.62
N TYR A 119 8.62 -27.63 -14.50
CA TYR A 119 7.48 -26.82 -14.09
C TYR A 119 6.52 -27.67 -13.24
N ARG A 120 6.47 -27.44 -11.93
CA ARG A 120 5.42 -28.03 -11.10
C ARG A 120 4.11 -27.33 -11.43
N GLN A 121 3.15 -28.11 -11.90
CA GLN A 121 1.75 -27.75 -11.91
C GLN A 121 1.29 -27.69 -10.46
N VAL A 122 1.59 -26.60 -9.76
CA VAL A 122 0.95 -26.31 -8.48
C VAL A 122 -0.44 -25.83 -8.85
N ALA A 123 -1.34 -26.80 -9.04
CA ALA A 123 -2.77 -26.56 -9.03
C ALA A 123 -3.11 -25.96 -7.66
N THR A 124 -2.92 -24.65 -7.53
CA THR A 124 -3.73 -23.90 -6.60
C THR A 124 -5.09 -23.85 -7.30
N ASP A 125 -6.13 -24.34 -6.64
CA ASP A 125 -7.51 -24.36 -7.14
C ASP A 125 -8.10 -22.93 -7.32
N ALA A 126 -7.24 -21.91 -7.37
CA ALA A 126 -7.51 -20.49 -7.25
C ALA A 126 -6.63 -19.64 -8.19
N ILE A 127 -6.16 -20.17 -9.32
CA ILE A 127 -5.51 -19.33 -10.35
C ILE A 127 -6.53 -18.30 -10.83
N GLY A 128 -6.18 -17.02 -10.70
CA GLY A 128 -7.10 -15.92 -10.98
C GLY A 128 -7.90 -15.45 -9.76
N ARG A 129 -7.57 -15.94 -8.55
CA ARG A 129 -8.08 -15.42 -7.29
C ARG A 129 -6.97 -15.05 -6.32
N LEU A 130 -7.21 -14.05 -5.49
CA LEU A 130 -6.23 -13.64 -4.49
C LEU A 130 -6.09 -14.73 -3.43
N ASN A 131 -4.85 -15.12 -3.12
CA ASN A 131 -4.57 -16.11 -2.09
C ASN A 131 -5.00 -15.59 -0.70
N GLU A 132 -6.01 -16.21 -0.12
CA GLU A 132 -6.58 -15.84 1.20
C GLU A 132 -5.64 -16.10 2.38
N THR A 133 -4.55 -16.85 2.17
CA THR A 133 -3.54 -17.10 3.21
C THR A 133 -2.83 -15.82 3.63
N TRP A 134 -2.70 -14.86 2.71
CA TRP A 134 -1.93 -13.64 2.95
C TRP A 134 -2.86 -12.44 3.16
N PRO A 135 -2.74 -11.73 4.29
CA PRO A 135 -3.55 -10.54 4.50
C PRO A 135 -3.18 -9.46 3.48
N SER A 136 -4.19 -8.84 2.87
CA SER A 136 -3.97 -7.65 2.06
C SER A 136 -3.56 -6.47 2.93
N ILE A 137 -2.93 -5.46 2.33
CA ILE A 137 -2.58 -4.20 3.00
C ILE A 137 -3.80 -3.56 3.67
N ALA A 138 -5.00 -3.69 3.06
CA ALA A 138 -6.24 -3.24 3.66
C ALA A 138 -6.59 -4.01 4.95
N HIS A 139 -6.46 -5.35 4.95
CA HIS A 139 -6.66 -6.15 6.18
C HIS A 139 -5.64 -5.81 7.25
N THR A 140 -4.39 -5.60 6.88
CA THR A 140 -3.31 -5.19 7.80
C THR A 140 -3.59 -3.84 8.43
N LEU A 141 -3.98 -2.84 7.61
CA LEU A 141 -4.34 -1.50 8.10
C LEU A 141 -5.61 -1.53 8.96
N LYS A 142 -6.62 -2.31 8.57
CA LYS A 142 -7.86 -2.48 9.35
C LYS A 142 -7.58 -3.10 10.72
N SER A 143 -6.71 -4.10 10.78
CA SER A 143 -6.26 -4.70 12.05
C SER A 143 -5.50 -3.70 12.94
N ALA A 144 -4.84 -2.72 12.34
CA ALA A 144 -4.18 -1.62 13.04
C ALA A 144 -5.13 -0.46 13.44
N GLY A 145 -6.44 -0.59 13.20
CA GLY A 145 -7.45 0.41 13.59
C GLY A 145 -7.79 1.45 12.52
N TYR A 146 -7.31 1.29 11.29
CA TYR A 146 -7.70 2.17 10.18
C TYR A 146 -9.05 1.79 9.60
N THR A 147 -9.81 2.79 9.16
CA THR A 147 -10.96 2.56 8.27
C THR A 147 -10.44 2.46 6.84
N THR A 148 -10.74 1.35 6.17
CA THR A 148 -10.27 1.08 4.80
C THR A 148 -11.43 1.11 3.82
N ALA A 149 -11.23 1.78 2.69
CA ALA A 149 -12.15 1.78 1.56
C ALA A 149 -11.37 1.62 0.26
N MET A 150 -12.01 1.05 -0.76
CA MET A 150 -11.48 0.98 -2.12
C MET A 150 -12.52 1.55 -3.08
N LEU A 151 -12.06 2.38 -4.00
CA LEU A 151 -12.87 2.98 -5.06
C LEU A 151 -12.23 2.67 -6.41
N GLY A 152 -13.06 2.33 -7.40
CA GLY A 152 -12.61 1.97 -8.74
C GLY A 152 -12.51 0.46 -8.98
N THR A 153 -11.72 0.07 -9.98
CA THR A 153 -11.68 -1.30 -10.48
C THR A 153 -10.83 -2.22 -9.61
N LEU A 154 -11.42 -3.34 -9.21
CA LEU A 154 -10.71 -4.48 -8.63
C LEU A 154 -10.66 -5.60 -9.69
N VAL A 155 -9.53 -5.73 -10.40
CA VAL A 155 -9.30 -6.84 -11.36
C VAL A 155 -8.67 -8.04 -10.64
N ILE A 156 -9.19 -8.35 -9.44
CA ILE A 156 -8.89 -9.57 -8.70
C ILE A 156 -10.21 -10.11 -8.13
N SER A 157 -10.50 -11.40 -8.36
CA SER A 157 -11.81 -12.06 -8.10
C SER A 157 -11.72 -13.21 -7.11
#